data_AF-A0A1X2I538-F1
#
_entry.id   AF-A0A1X2I538-F1
#
_cell.length_a   1.000
_cell.length_b   1.000
_cell.length_c   1.000
_cell.angle_alpha   90.00
_cell.angle_beta   90.00
_cell.angle_gamma   90.00
#
_symmetry.space_group_name_H-M   'P 1'
#
loop_
_entity.id
_entity.type
_entity.pdbx_description
1 polymer ?
#
loop_
_entity_poly.entity_id
_entity_poly.type
_entity_poly.pdbx_seq_one_letter_code
_entity_poly.pdbx_strand_id
1 'polypeptide(L)' 'MSHIDKLGILGIRSFSPEEPQYIKFLSPFTLIVGANGTGKTTIIECLKYACTGDQPPNTKGGAFIHDTKVKSYLFI' A
#
# COMPACT_ATOMS: atom_id res chain seq x y z
N MET A 1 -13.03 14.64 -17.47
CA MET A 1 -11.82 14.64 -16.64
C MET A 1 -11.45 13.21 -16.31
N SER A 2 -10.19 12.83 -16.53
CA SER A 2 -9.65 11.56 -16.06
C SER A 2 -9.57 11.55 -14.53
N HIS A 3 -9.88 10.41 -13.92
CA HIS A 3 -9.79 10.19 -12.47
C HIS A 3 -9.37 8.74 -12.20
N ILE A 4 -8.85 8.50 -11.00
CA ILE A 4 -8.56 7.15 -10.51
C ILE A 4 -9.85 6.58 -9.94
N ASP A 5 -10.27 5.40 -10.39
CA ASP A 5 -11.47 4.71 -9.88
C ASP A 5 -11.12 3.73 -8.74
N LYS A 6 -10.16 2.82 -9.00
CA LYS A 6 -9.83 1.73 -8.06
C LYS A 6 -8.33 1.44 -8.04
N LEU A 7 -7.80 1.12 -6.87
CA LEU A 7 -6.44 0.63 -6.65
C LEU A 7 -6.50 -0.75 -5.99
N GLY A 8 -5.80 -1.73 -6.56
CA GLY A 8 -5.58 -3.04 -5.96
C GLY A 8 -4.16 -3.13 -5.39
N ILE A 9 -4.02 -3.63 -4.16
CA ILE A 9 -2.75 -3.81 -3.47
C ILE A 9 -2.64 -5.28 -3.01
N LEU A 10 -1.54 -5.94 -3.37
CA LEU A 10 -1.24 -7.32 -2.99
C LEU A 10 0.26 -7.43 -2.67
N GLY A 11 0.60 -8.01 -1.52
CA GLY A 11 1.98 -8.32 -1.16
C GLY A 11 2.90 -7.11 -1.05
N ILE A 12 2.37 -5.95 -0.65
CA ILE A 12 3.14 -4.71 -0.41
C ILE A 12 3.12 -4.37 1.07
N ARG A 13 4.30 -4.24 1.70
CA ARG A 13 4.46 -3.99 3.14
C ARG A 13 3.54 -4.87 4.00
N SER A 14 2.56 -4.28 4.71
CA SER A 14 1.63 -4.98 5.58
C SER A 14 0.41 -5.58 4.86
N PHE A 15 0.24 -5.35 3.56
CA PHE A 15 -0.82 -5.98 2.77
C PHE A 15 -0.49 -7.45 2.51
N SER A 16 -1.51 -8.31 2.67
CA SER A 16 -1.38 -9.75 2.48
C SER A 16 -0.82 -10.08 1.09
N PRO A 17 0.11 -11.03 0.96
CA PRO A 17 0.56 -11.53 -0.34
C PRO A 17 -0.41 -12.54 -0.97
N GLU A 18 -1.42 -13.01 -0.22
CA GLU A 18 -2.36 -14.04 -0.67
C GLU A 18 -3.66 -13.44 -1.19
N GLU A 19 -4.14 -12.36 -0.57
CA GLU A 19 -5.43 -11.75 -0.89
C GLU A 19 -5.29 -10.26 -1.24
N PRO A 20 -5.74 -9.83 -2.43
CA PRO A 20 -5.63 -8.44 -2.83
C PRO A 20 -6.67 -7.60 -2.10
N GLN A 21 -6.22 -6.46 -1.56
CA GLN A 21 -7.13 -5.45 -1.02
C GLN A 21 -7.38 -4.37 -2.06
N TYR A 22 -8.64 -3.94 -2.15
CA TYR A 22 -9.06 -2.95 -3.13
C TYR A 22 -9.59 -1.69 -2.45
N ILE A 23 -9.07 -0.54 -2.89
CA ILE A 23 -9.58 0.79 -2.50
C ILE A 23 -10.32 1.38 -3.70
N LYS A 24 -11.57 1.78 -3.49
CA LYS A 24 -12.33 2.59 -4.44
C LYS A 24 -12.20 4.06 -4.07
N PHE A 25 -11.80 4.90 -5.02
CA PHE A 25 -11.71 6.33 -4.84
C PHE A 25 -13.05 6.99 -5.16
N LEU A 26 -13.50 7.84 -4.25
CA LEU A 26 -14.71 8.62 -4.34
C LEU A 26 -14.40 10.03 -4.82
N SER A 27 -15.33 10.61 -5.58
CA SER A 27 -15.30 12.00 -6.01
C SER A 27 -16.34 12.80 -5.21
N PRO A 28 -16.04 14.03 -4.75
CA PRO A 28 -14.80 14.77 -4.99
C PRO A 28 -13.67 14.44 -3.99
N PHE A 29 -13.92 13.60 -2.98
CA PHE A 29 -13.00 13.38 -1.88
C PHE A 29 -13.06 11.94 -1.34
N THR A 30 -11.90 11.38 -1.02
CA THR A 30 -11.76 10.07 -0.36
C THR A 30 -11.00 10.25 0.95
N LEU A 31 -11.60 9.86 2.08
CA LEU A 31 -10.97 9.92 3.38
C LEU A 31 -10.38 8.55 3.76
N ILE A 32 -9.08 8.50 4.07
CA ILE A 32 -8.40 7.28 4.52
C ILE A 32 -8.04 7.45 6.00
N VAL A 33 -8.68 6.66 6.89
CA VAL A 33 -8.47 6.67 8.35
C VAL A 33 -8.03 5.31 8.87
N GLY A 34 -7.46 5.28 10.07
CA GLY A 34 -7.02 4.06 10.74
C GLY A 34 -5.91 4.35 11.76
N ALA A 35 -5.64 3.40 12.64
CA ALA A 35 -4.58 3.49 13.64
C ALA A 35 -3.18 3.62 13.01
N ASN A 36 -2.17 3.94 13.81
CA ASN A 36 -0.78 3.93 13.35
C ASN A 36 -0.38 2.52 12.91
N GLY A 37 0.40 2.41 11.84
CA GLY A 37 0.81 1.11 11.29
C GLY A 37 -0.20 0.41 10.37
N THR A 38 -1.44 0.91 10.21
CA THR A 38 -2.48 0.23 9.39
C THR A 38 -2.28 0.34 7.87
N GLY A 39 -1.17 0.91 7.39
CA GLY A 39 -0.87 0.97 5.95
C GLY A 39 -1.43 2.17 5.18
N LYS A 40 -1.93 3.21 5.85
CA LYS A 40 -2.42 4.45 5.19
C LYS A 40 -1.38 5.06 4.23
N THR A 41 -0.14 5.22 4.70
CA THR A 41 0.97 5.73 3.87
C THR A 41 1.29 4.78 2.71
N THR A 42 1.23 3.46 2.95
CA THR A 42 1.43 2.44 1.92
C THR A 42 0.45 2.59 0.75
N ILE A 43 -0.80 2.97 1.02
CA ILE A 43 -1.81 3.20 -0.04
C ILE A 43 -1.36 4.34 -0.97
N ILE A 44 -0.86 5.45 -0.40
CA ILE A 44 -0.37 6.60 -1.17
C ILE A 44 0.92 6.25 -1.93
N GLU A 45 1.82 5.49 -1.30
CA GLU A 45 3.03 4.96 -1.95
C GLU A 45 2.69 4.05 -3.15
N CYS A 46 1.73 3.14 -3.00
CA CYS A 46 1.27 2.27 -4.09
C CYS A 46 0.65 3.08 -5.22
N LEU A 47 -0.11 4.13 -4.89
CA LEU A 47 -0.70 5.01 -5.90
C LEU A 47 0.38 5.74 -6.69
N LYS A 48 1.40 6.29 -6.00
CA LYS A 48 2.55 6.91 -6.66
C LYS A 48 3.27 5.91 -7.57
N TYR A 49 3.58 4.72 -7.04
CA TYR A 49 4.26 3.67 -7.78
C TYR A 49 3.48 3.25 -9.03
N ALA A 50 2.15 3.10 -8.94
CA ALA A 50 1.31 2.73 -10.08
C ALA A 50 1.31 3.80 -11.19
N CYS A 51 1.46 5.09 -10.82
CA CYS A 51 1.45 6.19 -11.78
C CYS A 51 2.83 6.53 -12.34
N THR A 52 3.92 6.30 -11.59
CA THR A 52 5.27 6.77 -11.98
C THR A 52 6.32 5.67 -12.09
N GLY A 53 6.09 4.50 -11.48
CA GLY A 53 7.08 3.43 -11.34
C GLY A 53 8.12 3.67 -10.23
N ASP A 54 8.07 4.81 -9.53
CA ASP A 54 9.02 5.13 -8.47
C ASP A 54 8.66 4.43 -7.17
N GLN A 55 9.63 3.73 -6.58
CA GLN A 55 9.49 3.18 -5.24
C GLN A 55 9.62 4.27 -4.17
N PRO A 56 9.12 4.02 -2.94
CA PRO A 56 9.35 4.93 -1.82
C PRO A 56 10.85 5.12 -1.53
N PRO A 57 11.24 6.25 -0.91
CA PRO A 57 12.62 6.43 -0.48
C PRO A 57 13.04 5.33 0.50
N ASN A 58 14.33 4.97 0.49
CA ASN A 58 14.92 3.96 1.36
C ASN A 58 14.38 2.52 1.20
N THR A 59 13.74 2.18 0.08
CA THR A 59 13.33 0.79 -0.24
C THR A 59 14.33 0.05 -1.13
N LYS A 60 15.47 0.67 -1.48
CA LYS A 60 16.56 0.05 -2.23
C LYS A 60 17.12 -1.13 -1.42
N GLY A 61 16.61 -2.33 -1.68
CA GLY A 61 16.88 -3.53 -0.86
C GLY A 61 15.68 -4.44 -0.63
N GLY A 62 14.49 -4.14 -1.18
CA GLY A 62 13.33 -5.04 -1.14
C GLY A 62 12.30 -4.76 -0.04
N ALA A 63 12.51 -3.72 0.78
CA ALA A 63 11.63 -3.35 1.90
C ALA A 63 10.21 -2.87 1.51
N PHE A 64 9.93 -2.73 0.22
CA PHE A 64 8.59 -2.38 -0.28
C PHE A 64 7.69 -3.60 -0.47
N ILE A 65 8.27 -4.73 -0.91
CA ILE A 65 7.55 -5.98 -1.11
C ILE A 65 7.40 -6.66 0.25
N HIS A 66 6.27 -7.32 0.47
CA HIS A 66 6.02 -8.09 1.70
C HIS A 66 7.08 -9.19 1.86
N ASP A 67 7.88 -9.10 2.93
CA ASP A 67 8.87 -10.11 3.28
C ASP A 67 8.26 -11.15 4.22
N THR A 68 8.04 -12.36 3.72
CA THR A 68 7.51 -13.50 4.46
C THR A 68 8.43 -13.96 5.61
N LYS A 69 9.70 -13.55 5.64
CA LYS A 69 10.65 -13.88 6.72
C LYS A 69 10.42 -13.10 8.01
N VAL A 70 9.63 -12.02 7.98
CA VAL A 70 9.37 -11.16 9.16
C VAL A 70 8.22 -11.70 10.03
N LYS A 71 7.57 -12.82 9.65
CA LYS A 71 6.48 -13.44 10.43
C LYS A 71 6.87 -13.96 11.83
N SER A 72 8.15 -13.94 12.23
CA SER A 72 8.57 -14.56 13.49
C SER A 72 8.58 -13.68 14.75
N TYR A 73 8.51 -12.35 14.69
CA TYR A 73 8.54 -11.53 15.91
C TYR A 73 7.93 -10.14 15.72
N LEU A 74 6.60 -10.00 15.71
CA LEU A 74 5.94 -8.81 16.27
C LEU A 74 4.42 -8.99 16.35
N PHE A 75 3.92 -9.33 17.53
CA PHE A 75 2.59 -8.89 17.97
C PHE A 75 2.81 -7.61 18.78
N ILE A 76 2.40 -6.47 18.22
CA ILE A 76 1.93 -5.29 18.96
C ILE A 76 0.89 -4.59 18.09
#